data_AF-A0A820I912-F1
#
_entry.id   AF-A0A820I912-F1
#
_cell.length_a   1.000
_cell.length_b   1.000
_cell.length_c   1.000
_cell.angle_alpha   90.00
_cell.angle_beta   90.00
_cell.angle_gamma   90.00
#
_symmetry.space_group_name_H-M   'P 1'
#
loop_
_entity.id
_entity.type
_entity.pdbx_description
1 polymer ?
#
loop_
_entity_poly.entity_id
_entity_poly.type
_entity_poly.pdbx_seq_one_letter_code
_entity_poly.pdbx_strand_id
1 'polypeptide(L)' 'DCHIILVNFRQREYAEKIESRLASHGIVSSIILLREDLSLTKAIDNAARLQCLYGIIAMPMHEERRTASFHILYGQTE' A
#
# COMPACT_ATOMS: atom_id res chain seq x y z
N ASP A 1 -6.44 -5.75 8.52
CA ASP A 1 -5.08 -5.24 8.33
C ASP A 1 -4.77 -5.00 6.87
N CYS A 2 -4.43 -3.75 6.55
CA CYS A 2 -4.10 -3.29 5.20
C CYS A 2 -2.76 -2.54 5.22
N HIS A 3 -1.89 -2.79 4.26
CA HIS A 3 -0.64 -2.04 4.11
C HIS A 3 -0.70 -1.14 2.88
N ILE A 4 -0.40 0.14 3.07
CA ILE A 4 -0.29 1.12 2.00
C ILE A 4 1.19 1.24 1.63
N ILE A 5 1.53 0.70 0.46
CA ILE A 5 2.89 0.66 -0.08
C ILE A 5 3.12 1.91 -0.94
N LEU A 6 4.05 2.74 -0.48
CA LEU A 6 4.55 3.92 -1.19
C LEU A 6 5.75 3.54 -2.04
N VAL A 7 5.68 3.78 -3.35
CA VAL A 7 6.85 3.57 -4.24
C VAL A 7 7.87 4.71 -4.15
N ASN A 8 7.45 5.88 -3.67
CA ASN A 8 8.30 7.04 -3.49
C ASN A 8 7.76 7.90 -2.34
N PHE A 9 8.66 8.52 -1.58
CA PHE A 9 8.34 9.34 -0.41
C PHE A 9 7.46 10.55 -0.76
N ARG A 10 7.52 11.04 -2.00
CA ARG A 10 6.69 12.17 -2.47
C ARG A 10 5.19 11.89 -2.35
N GLN A 11 4.76 10.64 -2.39
CA GLN A 11 3.34 10.26 -2.29
C GLN A 11 2.86 10.11 -0.84
N ARG A 12 3.69 10.45 0.15
CA ARG A 12 3.36 10.25 1.57
C ARG A 12 2.06 10.94 1.97
N GLU A 13 1.88 12.20 1.59
CA GLU A 13 0.66 12.95 1.91
C GLU A 13 -0.58 12.31 1.27
N TYR A 14 -0.43 11.75 0.06
CA TYR A 14 -1.50 11.03 -0.61
C TYR A 14 -1.84 9.72 0.11
N ALA A 15 -0.83 8.97 0.58
CA ALA A 15 -1.05 7.76 1.38
C ALA A 15 -1.72 8.05 2.73
N GLU A 16 -1.35 9.14 3.41
CA GLU A 16 -1.99 9.57 4.66
C GLU A 16 -3.48 9.91 4.45
N LYS A 17 -3.84 10.51 3.30
CA LYS A 17 -5.25 10.72 2.93
C LYS A 17 -6.00 9.41 2.70
N ILE A 18 -5.36 8.43 2.06
CA ILE A 18 -5.94 7.09 1.89
C ILE A 18 -6.12 6.42 3.25
N GLU A 19 -5.10 6.45 4.11
CA GLU A 19 -5.14 5.89 5.48
C GLU A 19 -6.27 6.49 6.31
N SER A 20 -6.39 7.81 6.34
CA SER A 20 -7.47 8.50 7.04
C SER A 20 -8.86 8.07 6.54
N ARG A 21 -8.99 7.86 5.22
CA ARG A 21 -10.23 7.38 4.61
C ARG A 21 -10.50 5.92 4.94
N LEU A 22 -9.49 5.06 5.04
CA LEU A 22 -9.67 3.66 5.47
C LEU A 22 -10.04 3.58 6.96
N ALA A 23 -9.41 4.41 7.79
CA ALA A 23 -9.70 4.50 9.22
C ALA A 23 -11.15 4.92 9.48
N SER A 24 -11.71 5.84 8.69
CA SER A 24 -13.13 6.23 8.81
C SER A 24 -14.11 5.12 8.44
N HIS A 25 -13.65 4.06 7.76
CA HIS A 25 -14.42 2.86 7.45
C HIS A 25 -14.10 1.69 8.40
N GLY A 26 -13.35 1.94 9.48
CA GLY A 26 -12.97 0.91 10.47
C GLY A 26 -11.85 -0.04 10.02
N ILE A 27 -11.14 0.29 8.93
CA ILE A 27 -10.03 -0.52 8.43
C ILE A 27 -8.74 -0.04 9.08
N VAL A 28 -8.07 -0.92 9.81
CA VAL A 28 -6.73 -0.68 10.34
C VAL A 28 -5.72 -0.81 9.21
N SER A 29 -4.99 0.28 8.95
CA SER A 29 -3.93 0.32 7.93
C SER A 29 -2.61 0.88 8.47
N SER A 30 -1.52 0.52 7.80
CA SER A 30 -0.18 1.07 8.06
C SER A 30 0.51 1.44 6.75
N ILE A 31 1.26 2.55 6.75
CA ILE A 31 2.00 3.06 5.61
C ILE A 31 3.42 2.50 5.60
N ILE A 32 3.84 1.92 4.47
CA ILE A 32 5.17 1.33 4.27
C ILE A 32 5.83 2.03 3.07
N LEU A 33 7.05 2.53 3.28
CA LEU A 33 7.87 3.06 2.19
C LEU A 33 8.67 1.92 1.55
N LEU A 34 8.50 1.73 0.24
CA LEU A 34 9.34 0.86 -0.54
C LEU A 34 10.75 1.46 -0.62
N ARG A 35 11.75 0.66 -0.26
CA ARG A 35 13.14 1.05 -0.46
C ARG A 35 13.46 1.08 -1.96
N GLU A 36 14.25 2.05 -2.39
CA GLU A 36 14.59 2.29 -3.80
C GLU A 36 15.28 1.10 -4.50
N ASP A 37 15.85 0.17 -3.73
CA ASP A 37 16.51 -1.05 -4.23
C ASP A 37 15.55 -2.23 -4.48
N LEU A 38 14.27 -2.09 -4.15
CA LEU A 38 13.27 -3.14 -4.27
C LEU A 38 12.29 -2.86 -5.40
N SER A 39 12.03 -3.89 -6.22
CA SER A 39 10.97 -3.84 -7.22
C SER A 39 9.60 -3.87 -6.56
N LEU A 40 8.59 -3.36 -7.27
CA LEU A 40 7.19 -3.38 -6.80
C LEU A 40 6.73 -4.80 -6.45
N THR A 41 7.12 -5.80 -7.25
CA THR A 41 6.83 -7.22 -6.98
C THR A 41 7.39 -7.66 -5.63
N LYS A 42 8.67 -7.36 -5.34
CA LYS A 42 9.28 -7.69 -4.04
C LYS A 42 8.63 -6.92 -2.88
N ALA A 43 8.13 -5.71 -3.12
CA ALA A 43 7.37 -4.94 -2.13
C ALA A 43 6.10 -5.67 -1.72
N ILE A 44 5.36 -6.18 -2.71
CA ILE A 44 4.13 -6.92 -2.55
C ILE A 44 4.41 -8.25 -1.83
N ASP A 45 5.43 -8.99 -2.26
CA ASP A 45 5.83 -10.25 -1.62
C ASP A 45 6.22 -10.05 -0.14
N ASN A 46 6.97 -8.98 0.16
CA ASN A 46 7.30 -8.63 1.54
C ASN A 46 6.06 -8.25 2.35
N ALA A 47 5.10 -7.52 1.76
CA ALA A 47 3.85 -7.19 2.43
C ALA A 47 2.99 -8.44 2.69
N ALA A 48 2.95 -9.39 1.75
CA ALA A 48 2.27 -10.67 1.90
C ALA A 48 2.89 -11.52 3.01
N ARG A 49 4.23 -11.58 3.08
CA ARG A 49 4.98 -12.28 4.15
C ARG A 49 4.72 -11.71 5.54
N LEU A 50 4.37 -10.43 5.65
CA LEU A 50 3.97 -9.80 6.92
C LEU A 50 2.52 -10.09 7.31
N GLN A 51 1.90 -11.15 6.77
CA GLN A 51 0.51 -11.54 7.03
C GLN A 51 -0.49 -10.43 6.70
N CYS A 52 -0.14 -9.53 5.78
CA CYS A 52 -1.06 -8.49 5.35
C CYS A 52 -2.16 -9.08 4.48
N LEU A 53 -3.42 -8.74 4.78
CA LEU A 53 -4.57 -9.21 3.99
C LEU A 53 -4.70 -8.44 2.67
N TYR A 54 -4.31 -7.16 2.67
CA TYR A 54 -4.54 -6.23 1.57
C TYR A 54 -3.37 -5.26 1.37
N GLY A 55 -2.91 -5.11 0.13
CA GLY A 55 -1.87 -4.16 -0.26
C GLY A 55 -2.43 -3.05 -1.14
N ILE A 56 -2.28 -1.79 -0.73
CA ILE A 56 -2.64 -0.62 -1.54
C ILE A 56 -1.37 0.00 -2.09
N ILE A 57 -1.31 0.21 -3.40
CA ILE A 57 -0.12 0.80 -4.03
C ILE A 57 -0.42 2.26 -4.40
N ALA A 58 0.36 3.18 -3.86
CA ALA A 58 0.29 4.60 -4.18
C ALA A 58 1.46 5.00 -5.10
N MET A 59 1.15 5.26 -6.37
CA MET A 59 2.10 5.72 -7.39
C MET A 59 1.83 7.18 -7.77
N PRO A 60 2.79 7.91 -8.39
CA PRO A 60 2.54 9.29 -8.82
C PRO A 60 1.29 9.46 -9.70
N MET A 61 1.08 8.55 -10.66
CA MET A 61 -0.10 8.56 -11.54
C MET A 61 -1.43 8.35 -10.76
N HIS A 62 -1.40 7.64 -9.64
CA HIS A 62 -2.55 7.42 -8.78
C HIS A 62 -2.99 8.73 -8.10
N GLU A 63 -2.03 9.51 -7.63
CA GLU A 63 -2.28 10.82 -7.03
C GLU A 63 -2.90 11.80 -8.05
N GLU A 64 -2.34 11.89 -9.26
CA GLU A 64 -2.87 12.74 -10.34
C GLU A 64 -4.30 12.38 -10.72
N ARG A 65 -4.60 11.08 -10.80
CA ARG A 65 -5.94 10.58 -11.19
C ARG A 65 -6.90 10.44 -10.00
N ARG A 66 -6.43 10.66 -8.77
CA ARG A 66 -7.16 10.38 -7.51
C ARG A 66 -7.70 8.95 -7.44
N THR A 67 -6.89 7.99 -7.88
CA THR A 67 -7.22 6.55 -7.89
C THR A 67 -6.22 5.79 -7.05
N ALA A 68 -6.52 4.55 -6.65
CA ALA A 68 -5.55 3.68 -5.99
C ALA A 68 -5.75 2.24 -6.48
N SER A 69 -4.66 1.48 -6.54
CA SER A 69 -4.72 0.05 -6.86
C SER A 69 -4.75 -0.75 -5.57
N PHE A 70 -5.77 -1.60 -5.42
CA PHE A 70 -5.99 -2.44 -4.26
C PHE A 70 -5.69 -3.91 -4.64
N HIS A 71 -4.77 -4.53 -3.92
CA HIS A 71 -4.38 -5.92 -4.12
C HIS A 71 -4.81 -6.74 -2.92
N ILE A 72 -5.49 -7.85 -3.18
CA ILE A 72 -5.79 -8.86 -2.17
C ILE A 72 -4.55 -9.75 -2.07
N LEU A 73 -3.88 -9.73 -0.91
CA LEU A 73 -2.68 -10.53 -0.63
C LEU A 73 -3.02 -11.77 0.19
N TYR A 74 -4.21 -11.81 0.78
CA TYR A 74 -4.77 -12.98 1.44
C TYR A 74 -4.81 -14.19 0.49
N GLY A 75 -4.22 -15.31 0.92
CA GLY A 75 -4.22 -16.56 0.15
C GLY A 75 -3.05 -16.74 -0.81
N GLN A 76 -2.07 -15.82 -0.85
CA GLN A 76 -0.76 -16.14 -1.43
C GLN A 76 -0.01 -17.07 -0.48
N THR A 77 -0.31 -18.37 -0.57
CA THR A 77 0.55 -19.44 -0.05
C THR A 77 1.90 -19.40 -0.76
N GLU A 78 2.96 -19.62 0.01
CA GLU A 78 4.37 -19.72 -0.41
C GLU A 78 4.59 -20.50 -1.72
#